data_AF-A0A7V0IST0-F1
#
_entry.id   AF-A0A7V0IST0-F1
#
_cell.length_a   1.000
_cell.length_b   1.000
_cell.length_c   1.000
_cell.angle_alpha   90.00
_cell.angle_beta   90.00
_cell.angle_gamma   90.00
#
_symmetry.space_group_name_H-M   'P 1'
#
loop_
_entity.id
_entity.type
_entity.pdbx_description
1 polymer ?
#
loop_
_entity_poly.entity_id
_entity_poly.type
_entity_poly.pdbx_seq_one_letter_code
_entity_poly.pdbx_strand_id
1 'polypeptide(L)' 'MAKEYVSAPDLTVDLDTTYSAILHTNHGDVTIEFDTPGSPMAVNNFVFLARDGFYDG' A
#
# COMPACT_ATOMS: atom_id res chain seq x y z
N MET A 1 -13.29 -13.50 -7.86
CA MET A 1 -13.43 -13.56 -6.39
C MET A 1 -12.44 -12.57 -5.82
N ALA A 2 -12.81 -11.80 -4.80
CA ALA A 2 -11.86 -10.93 -4.12
C ALA A 2 -10.78 -11.81 -3.46
N LYS A 3 -9.52 -11.37 -3.49
CA LYS A 3 -8.45 -12.04 -2.74
C LYS A 3 -8.75 -11.87 -1.23
N GLU A 4 -8.64 -12.94 -0.48
CA GLU A 4 -8.81 -12.93 0.98
C GLU A 4 -7.48 -13.26 1.65
N TYR A 5 -7.17 -12.56 2.75
CA TYR A 5 -5.95 -12.76 3.53
C TYR A 5 -6.32 -13.23 4.93
N VAL A 6 -5.71 -14.33 5.36
CA VAL A 6 -6.01 -14.97 6.65
C VAL A 6 -5.45 -14.19 7.85
N SER A 7 -4.48 -13.30 7.61
CA SER A 7 -3.85 -12.46 8.61
C SER A 7 -3.25 -11.21 7.96
N ALA A 8 -2.87 -10.24 8.79
CA ALA A 8 -2.06 -9.12 8.34
C ALA A 8 -0.69 -9.59 7.80
N PRO A 9 -0.10 -8.90 6.80
CA PRO A 9 1.24 -9.19 6.33
C PRO A 9 2.31 -8.78 7.35
N ASP A 10 3.44 -9.48 7.32
CA ASP A 10 4.62 -9.12 8.12
C ASP A 10 5.14 -7.73 7.74
N LEU A 11 5.74 -7.02 8.70
CA LEU A 11 6.33 -5.69 8.47
C LEU A 11 7.61 -5.83 7.62
N THR A 12 7.56 -5.34 6.37
CA THR A 12 8.66 -5.42 5.39
C THR A 12 9.12 -4.07 4.86
N VAL A 13 8.36 -3.01 5.12
CA VAL A 13 8.74 -1.64 4.75
C VAL A 13 9.86 -1.11 5.64
N ASP A 14 10.78 -0.36 5.04
CA ASP A 14 11.86 0.32 5.72
C ASP A 14 11.35 1.66 6.29
N LEU A 15 11.50 1.85 7.60
CA LEU A 15 10.98 3.02 8.30
C LEU A 15 11.69 4.32 7.89
N ASP A 16 12.94 4.22 7.42
CA ASP A 16 13.74 5.38 7.01
C ASP A 16 13.58 5.71 5.51
N THR A 17 12.76 4.93 4.81
CA THR A 17 12.47 5.13 3.38
C THR A 17 11.10 5.80 3.19
N THR A 18 11.06 6.84 2.36
CA THR A 18 9.81 7.44 1.86
C THR A 18 9.20 6.53 0.81
N TYR A 19 7.98 6.04 1.07
CA TYR A 19 7.19 5.32 0.07
C TYR A 19 6.16 6.23 -0.57
N SER A 20 5.86 5.97 -1.84
CA SER A 20 4.74 6.59 -2.55
C SER A 20 4.01 5.56 -3.42
N ALA A 21 2.77 5.88 -3.78
CA ALA A 21 1.97 5.12 -4.72
C ALA A 21 1.22 6.07 -5.67
N ILE A 22 0.95 5.59 -6.87
CA ILE A 22 0.08 6.28 -7.84
C ILE A 22 -1.13 5.39 -8.04
N LEU A 23 -2.32 5.92 -7.74
CA LEU A 23 -3.58 5.29 -8.10
C LEU A 23 -4.03 5.84 -9.44
N HIS A 24 -4.06 4.96 -10.43
CA HIS A 24 -4.65 5.27 -11.72
C HIS A 24 -6.17 5.08 -11.61
N THR A 25 -6.91 6.18 -11.75
CA THR A 25 -8.37 6.16 -11.70
C THR A 25 -8.95 6.60 -13.05
N ASN A 26 -10.23 6.35 -13.27
CA ASN A 26 -10.97 6.88 -14.43
C ASN A 26 -11.12 8.42 -14.41
N HIS A 27 -10.70 9.09 -13.34
CA HIS A 27 -10.69 10.55 -13.19
C HIS A 27 -9.27 11.14 -13.18
N GLY A 28 -8.25 10.34 -13.50
CA GLY A 28 -6.84 10.73 -13.50
C GLY A 28 -6.04 10.10 -12.37
N ASP A 29 -4.79 10.53 -12.26
CA ASP A 29 -3.83 9.95 -11.32
C ASP A 29 -3.90 10.64 -9.95
N VAL A 30 -3.90 9.83 -8.90
CA VAL A 30 -3.75 10.29 -7.51
C VAL A 30 -2.41 9.82 -6.98
N THR A 31 -1.52 10.76 -6.65
CA THR A 31 -0.25 10.45 -6.00
C THR A 31 -0.42 10.50 -4.49
N ILE A 32 0.02 9.44 -3.80
CA ILE A 32 0.03 9.33 -2.35
C ILE A 32 1.47 9.21 -1.88
N GLU A 33 1.87 10.07 -0.94
CA GLU A 33 3.11 9.93 -0.17
C GLU A 33 2.77 9.37 1.22
N PHE A 34 3.57 8.42 1.71
CA PHE A 34 3.31 7.72 2.95
C PHE A 34 4.22 8.20 4.09
N ASP A 35 3.62 8.41 5.27
CA ASP A 35 4.33 8.60 6.54
C ASP A 35 4.71 7.26 7.15
N THR A 36 5.81 6.66 6.66
CA THR A 36 6.31 5.36 7.15
C THR A 36 6.68 5.38 8.64
N PRO A 37 7.39 6.40 9.16
CA PRO A 37 7.72 6.48 10.58
C PRO A 37 6.48 6.62 11.48
N GLY A 38 5.50 7.44 11.07
CA GLY A 38 4.31 7.70 11.88
C GLY A 38 3.24 6.62 11.80
N SER A 39 3.21 5.81 10.74
CA SER A 39 2.17 4.79 10.52
C SER A 39 2.68 3.50 9.83
N PRO A 40 3.71 2.83 10.38
CA PRO A 40 4.44 1.76 9.68
C PRO A 40 3.57 0.56 9.29
N MET A 41 2.64 0.14 10.16
CA MET A 41 1.77 -1.00 9.89
C MET A 41 0.77 -0.72 8.75
N ALA A 42 0.23 0.51 8.70
CA ALA A 42 -0.72 0.89 7.66
C ALA A 42 -0.03 1.03 6.30
N VAL A 43 1.15 1.65 6.28
CA VAL A 43 1.98 1.78 5.07
C VAL A 43 2.38 0.40 4.56
N ASN A 44 2.83 -0.50 5.45
CA ASN A 44 3.15 -1.87 5.08
C ASN A 44 1.96 -2.62 4.47
N ASN A 45 0.79 -2.54 5.11
CA ASN A 45 -0.41 -3.19 4.61
C ASN A 45 -0.80 -2.65 3.23
N PHE A 46 -0.79 -1.34 3.05
CA PHE A 46 -1.11 -0.73 1.76
C PHE A 46 -0.12 -1.15 0.66
N VAL A 47 1.19 -1.05 0.94
CA VAL A 47 2.25 -1.42 -0.03
C VAL A 47 2.16 -2.89 -0.41
N PHE A 48 1.92 -3.78 0.56
CA PHE A 48 1.75 -5.21 0.31
C PHE A 48 0.54 -5.49 -0.59
N LEU A 49 -0.64 -4.96 -0.24
CA LEU A 49 -1.88 -5.17 -1.00
C LEU A 49 -1.80 -4.57 -2.41
N ALA A 50 -1.24 -3.37 -2.54
CA ALA A 50 -1.05 -2.71 -3.84
C ALA A 50 -0.12 -3.51 -4.75
N ARG A 51 1.00 -4.03 -4.23
CA ARG A 51 1.92 -4.88 -5.01
C ARG A 51 1.30 -6.21 -5.44
N ASP A 52 0.35 -6.73 -4.67
CA ASP A 52 -0.40 -7.93 -5.01
C ASP A 52 -1.57 -7.68 -6.00
N GLY A 53 -1.76 -6.43 -6.44
CA GLY A 53 -2.82 -6.01 -7.36
C GLY A 53 -4.21 -6.04 -6.73
N PHE A 54 -4.30 -5.98 -5.39
CA PHE A 54 -5.57 -6.08 -4.67
C PHE A 54 -6.54 -4.95 -5.01
N TYR A 55 -6.02 -3.75 -5.27
CA TYR A 55 -6.81 -2.55 -5.58
C TYR A 55 -7.08 -2.35 -7.08
N ASP A 56 -6.57 -3.23 -7.93
CA ASP A 56 -6.69 -3.09 -9.38
C ASP A 56 -8.09 -3.51 -9.84
N GLY A 57 -8.82 -2.61 -10.53
CA GLY A 57 -10.19 -2.83 -11.00
C GLY A 57 -10.75 -1.73 -11.90
#